data_AF-A0A1V4Y010-F1
#
_entry.id   AF-A0A1V4Y010-F1
#
_cell.length_a   1.000
_cell.length_b   1.000
_cell.length_c   1.000
_cell.angle_alpha   90.00
_cell.angle_beta   90.00
_cell.angle_gamma   90.00
#
_symmetry.space_group_name_H-M   'P 1'
#
loop_
_entity.id
_entity.type
_entity.pdbx_description
1 polymer ?
#
loop_
_entity_poly.entity_id
_entity_poly.type
_entity_poly.pdbx_seq_one_letter_code
_entity_poly.pdbx_strand_id
1 'polypeptide(L)'
;MRLRIRTSGRAGVGSIAAWIQAVRLPFVPPSFIPITLAAAIAWARYSVFDPAAFLLVFAAVTIHHFGLNMLDDVLDYLHAVDQPWGDEKNPYTGGSGVLTDGLLSVTELMGGVFACYAFTIATWIYLGYEKGFPVVAIGAIGILSSIFYTVPPVRFAYRGFGELGLLLNFGPVLVLGSYYVQRGTLDLEPLIVSLVPGFLMWSMIVINEIPDYDEDRRSGKMNLVARFGRRTGVLLYEAGLFCAFGILVGSVLFGLAPLPVLLGLAALPPALHSVKLLRDSYLDRLKMAPANLAIIKVYLITGVTLITGYLIHGFTG
;
A
#
# COMPACT_ATOMS: atom_id res chain seq x y z
N MET A 1 -0.78 -19.65 31.07
CA MET A 1 -1.64 -18.61 31.69
C MET A 1 -2.71 -18.25 30.66
N ARG A 2 -3.97 -18.70 30.86
CA ARG A 2 -5.07 -18.49 29.90
C ARG A 2 -5.65 -17.09 30.11
N LEU A 3 -5.46 -16.18 29.15
CA LEU A 3 -6.05 -14.84 29.17
C LEU A 3 -7.56 -14.94 28.90
N ARG A 4 -8.37 -14.51 29.87
CA ARG A 4 -9.81 -14.30 29.74
C ARG A 4 -10.03 -12.98 29.02
N ILE A 5 -10.29 -13.02 27.71
CA ILE A 5 -10.83 -11.88 26.98
C ILE A 5 -12.27 -11.68 27.44
N ARG A 6 -12.56 -10.60 28.17
CA ARG A 6 -13.94 -10.18 28.47
C ARG A 6 -14.55 -9.62 27.19
N THR A 7 -15.26 -10.46 26.45
CA THR A 7 -16.15 -10.01 25.37
C THR A 7 -17.44 -9.46 26.00
N SER A 8 -17.46 -8.18 26.38
CA SER A 8 -18.70 -7.49 26.76
C SER A 8 -19.22 -6.68 25.58
N GLY A 9 -20.05 -7.31 24.76
CA GLY A 9 -20.77 -6.68 23.65
C GLY A 9 -21.68 -7.71 22.99
N ARG A 10 -22.96 -7.38 22.78
CA ARG A 10 -23.96 -8.29 22.19
C ARG A 10 -23.43 -8.85 20.85
N ALA A 11 -23.45 -10.17 20.70
CA ALA A 11 -23.16 -10.86 19.44
C ALA A 11 -24.28 -10.59 18.42
N GLY A 12 -24.22 -9.46 17.75
CA GLY A 12 -24.94 -9.17 16.51
C GLY A 12 -23.91 -8.83 15.45
N VAL A 13 -24.15 -9.25 14.20
CA VAL A 13 -23.28 -8.90 13.06
C VAL A 13 -23.02 -7.40 13.09
N GLY A 14 -21.75 -7.00 13.20
CA GLY A 14 -21.38 -5.59 13.24
C GLY A 14 -22.00 -4.80 12.08
N SER A 15 -22.36 -3.54 12.34
CA SER A 15 -23.05 -2.71 11.35
C SER A 15 -22.23 -2.57 10.06
N ILE A 16 -22.91 -2.33 8.92
CA ILE A 16 -22.24 -2.06 7.64
C ILE A 16 -21.21 -0.92 7.77
N ALA A 17 -21.53 0.09 8.58
CA ALA A 17 -20.62 1.20 8.87
C ALA A 17 -19.32 0.73 9.55
N ALA A 18 -19.40 -0.23 10.48
CA ALA A 18 -18.22 -0.80 11.14
C ALA A 18 -17.32 -1.55 10.15
N TRP A 19 -17.91 -2.30 9.22
CA TRP A 19 -17.13 -2.98 8.16
C TRP A 19 -16.50 -1.99 7.18
N ILE A 20 -17.21 -0.92 6.78
CA ILE A 20 -16.65 0.15 5.95
C ILE A 20 -15.47 0.84 6.64
N GLN A 21 -15.56 1.04 7.96
CA GLN A 21 -14.48 1.59 8.77
C GLN A 21 -13.28 0.62 8.81
N ALA A 22 -13.53 -0.67 9.03
CA ALA A 22 -12.50 -1.71 9.13
C ALA A 22 -11.66 -1.87 7.86
N VAL A 23 -12.27 -1.72 6.67
CA VAL A 23 -11.53 -1.86 5.40
C VAL A 23 -10.66 -0.64 5.06
N ARG A 24 -10.83 0.48 5.77
CA ARG A 24 -10.03 1.71 5.62
C ARG A 24 -9.95 2.19 4.16
N LEU A 25 -11.11 2.37 3.51
CA LEU A 25 -11.22 2.73 2.09
C LEU A 25 -10.25 3.81 1.57
N PRO A 26 -9.94 4.90 2.31
CA PRO A 26 -8.99 5.91 1.85
C PRO A 26 -7.57 5.38 1.55
N PHE A 27 -7.18 4.23 2.12
CA PHE A 27 -5.86 3.62 1.96
C PHE A 27 -5.82 2.55 0.87
N VAL A 28 -6.95 2.25 0.23
CA VAL A 28 -7.07 1.18 -0.77
C VAL A 28 -6.56 1.58 -2.17
N PRO A 29 -6.71 2.83 -2.66
CA PRO A 29 -6.26 3.20 -4.01
C PRO A 29 -4.84 2.81 -4.40
N PRO A 30 -3.85 2.86 -3.48
CA PRO A 30 -2.53 2.36 -3.77
C PRO A 30 -2.44 0.92 -4.24
N SER A 31 -3.39 0.03 -3.91
CA SER A 31 -3.34 -1.36 -4.40
C SER A 31 -3.90 -1.55 -5.80
N PHE A 32 -4.90 -0.77 -6.23
CA PHE A 32 -5.48 -0.93 -7.56
C PHE A 32 -4.89 -0.02 -8.64
N ILE A 33 -4.29 1.12 -8.28
CA ILE A 33 -3.59 1.99 -9.24
C ILE A 33 -2.46 1.24 -10.00
N PRO A 34 -1.58 0.47 -9.35
CA PRO A 34 -0.55 -0.32 -10.02
C PRO A 34 -1.11 -1.34 -11.02
N ILE A 35 -2.27 -1.92 -10.74
CA ILE A 35 -2.94 -2.90 -11.61
C ILE A 35 -3.44 -2.21 -12.88
N THR A 36 -4.10 -1.07 -12.72
CA THR A 36 -4.59 -0.26 -13.85
C THR A 36 -3.43 0.29 -14.68
N LEU A 37 -2.34 0.70 -14.04
CA LEU A 37 -1.10 1.10 -14.71
C LEU A 37 -0.54 -0.04 -15.57
N ALA A 38 -0.43 -1.24 -15.02
CA ALA A 38 0.07 -2.39 -15.75
C ALA A 38 -0.77 -2.71 -17.00
N ALA A 39 -2.11 -2.70 -16.87
CA ALA A 39 -3.02 -2.89 -17.99
C ALA A 39 -2.88 -1.78 -19.04
N ALA A 40 -2.75 -0.52 -18.62
CA ALA A 40 -2.54 0.62 -19.51
C ALA A 40 -1.22 0.49 -20.30
N ILE A 41 -0.13 0.05 -19.67
CA ILE A 41 1.16 -0.18 -20.36
C ILE A 41 1.02 -1.30 -21.39
N ALA A 42 0.42 -2.44 -21.02
CA ALA A 42 0.23 -3.57 -21.93
C ALA A 42 -0.60 -3.20 -23.16
N TRP A 43 -1.68 -2.43 -22.93
CA TRP A 43 -2.53 -1.94 -24.00
C TRP A 43 -1.81 -0.90 -24.88
N ALA A 44 -1.16 0.09 -24.28
CA ALA A 44 -0.53 1.18 -25.03
C ALA A 44 0.62 0.72 -25.93
N ARG A 45 1.39 -0.30 -25.50
CA ARG A 45 2.54 -0.81 -26.26
C ARG A 45 2.19 -1.91 -27.24
N TYR A 46 1.21 -2.75 -26.91
CA TYR A 46 0.97 -4.00 -27.63
C TYR A 46 -0.49 -4.22 -28.03
N SER A 47 -1.38 -3.28 -27.72
CA SER A 47 -2.84 -3.41 -27.94
C SER A 47 -3.43 -4.65 -27.27
N VAL A 48 -2.82 -5.11 -26.18
CA VAL A 48 -3.27 -6.28 -25.41
C VAL A 48 -4.06 -5.82 -24.18
N PHE A 49 -5.30 -6.27 -24.08
CA PHE A 49 -6.13 -6.10 -22.90
C PHE A 49 -7.13 -7.26 -22.77
N ASP A 50 -7.05 -8.00 -21.66
CA ASP A 50 -7.97 -9.05 -21.26
C ASP A 50 -8.84 -8.50 -20.10
N PRO A 51 -10.10 -8.08 -20.37
CA PRO A 51 -10.96 -7.47 -19.37
C PRO A 51 -11.28 -8.40 -18.20
N ALA A 52 -11.46 -9.70 -18.47
CA ALA A 52 -11.79 -10.68 -17.44
C ALA A 52 -10.61 -10.86 -16.49
N ALA A 53 -9.41 -11.06 -17.03
CA ALA A 53 -8.21 -11.17 -16.21
C ALA A 53 -7.89 -9.87 -15.45
N PHE A 54 -8.12 -8.71 -16.07
CA PHE A 54 -7.98 -7.40 -15.40
C PHE A 54 -8.92 -7.28 -14.20
N LEU A 55 -10.21 -7.55 -14.38
CA LEU A 55 -11.20 -7.46 -13.32
C LEU A 55 -10.93 -8.45 -12.18
N LEU A 56 -10.46 -9.66 -12.49
CA LEU A 56 -10.07 -10.65 -11.48
C LEU A 56 -8.88 -10.17 -10.65
N VAL A 57 -7.81 -9.67 -11.28
CA VAL A 57 -6.65 -9.12 -10.54
C VAL A 57 -7.05 -7.90 -9.73
N PHE A 58 -7.81 -6.98 -10.32
CA PHE A 58 -8.32 -5.77 -9.66
C PHE A 58 -9.12 -6.12 -8.40
N ALA A 59 -10.09 -7.05 -8.53
CA ALA A 59 -10.90 -7.49 -7.40
C ALA A 59 -10.07 -8.23 -6.35
N ALA A 60 -9.21 -9.17 -6.77
CA ALA A 60 -8.39 -9.96 -5.84
C ALA A 60 -7.46 -9.08 -5.02
N VAL A 61 -6.72 -8.15 -5.63
CA VAL A 61 -5.78 -7.27 -4.93
C VAL A 61 -6.52 -6.23 -4.07
N THR A 62 -7.67 -5.72 -4.52
CA THR A 62 -8.48 -4.78 -3.72
C THR A 62 -9.03 -5.47 -2.48
N ILE A 63 -9.63 -6.66 -2.64
CA ILE A 63 -10.15 -7.46 -1.53
C ILE A 63 -9.01 -7.93 -0.61
N HIS A 64 -7.86 -8.29 -1.17
CA HIS A 64 -6.68 -8.61 -0.39
C HIS A 64 -6.27 -7.44 0.53
N HIS A 65 -6.28 -6.20 0.01
CA HIS A 65 -5.98 -5.01 0.80
C HIS A 65 -6.99 -4.80 1.95
N PHE A 66 -8.27 -5.08 1.73
CA PHE A 66 -9.25 -5.08 2.83
C PHE A 66 -8.83 -6.06 3.94
N GLY A 67 -8.48 -7.30 3.55
CA GLY A 67 -7.97 -8.31 4.48
C GLY A 67 -6.71 -7.88 5.21
N LEU A 68 -5.78 -7.21 4.52
CA LEU A 68 -4.54 -6.68 5.09
C LEU A 68 -4.83 -5.61 6.15
N ASN A 69 -5.69 -4.62 5.83
CA ASN A 69 -6.07 -3.57 6.77
C ASN A 69 -6.73 -4.14 8.03
N MET A 70 -7.62 -5.13 7.87
CA MET A 70 -8.26 -5.80 9.00
C MET A 70 -7.29 -6.65 9.82
N LEU A 71 -6.32 -7.31 9.17
CA LEU A 71 -5.30 -8.12 9.86
C LEU A 71 -4.38 -7.23 10.68
N ASP A 72 -3.90 -6.12 10.12
CA ASP A 72 -3.07 -5.15 10.83
C ASP A 72 -3.83 -4.57 12.04
N ASP A 73 -5.11 -4.24 11.89
CA ASP A 73 -5.98 -3.81 12.99
C ASP A 73 -6.07 -4.83 14.13
N VAL A 74 -6.23 -6.12 13.81
CA VAL A 74 -6.25 -7.19 14.82
C VAL A 74 -4.92 -7.27 15.55
N LEU A 75 -3.81 -7.25 14.82
CA LEU A 75 -2.47 -7.39 15.41
C LEU A 75 -2.13 -6.18 16.28
N ASP A 76 -2.43 -4.97 15.83
CA ASP A 76 -2.22 -3.74 16.58
C ASP A 76 -3.10 -3.71 17.85
N TYR A 77 -4.37 -4.12 17.75
CA TYR A 77 -5.24 -4.23 18.93
C TYR A 77 -4.70 -5.21 19.96
N LEU A 78 -4.27 -6.40 19.53
CA LEU A 78 -3.72 -7.41 20.45
C LEU A 78 -2.43 -6.92 21.12
N HIS A 79 -1.56 -6.20 20.40
CA HIS A 79 -0.37 -5.60 20.99
C HIS A 79 -0.68 -4.43 21.93
N ALA A 80 -1.67 -3.59 21.60
CA ALA A 80 -2.06 -2.43 22.41
C ALA A 80 -2.76 -2.82 23.71
N VAL A 81 -3.52 -3.92 23.73
CA VAL A 81 -4.12 -4.45 24.98
C VAL A 81 -3.03 -4.81 26.00
N ASP A 82 -1.87 -5.29 25.53
CA ASP A 82 -0.74 -5.60 26.39
C ASP A 82 0.06 -4.34 26.80
N GLN A 83 -0.14 -3.21 26.12
CA GLN A 83 0.54 -1.93 26.37
C GLN A 83 -0.37 -0.72 26.06
N PRO A 84 -1.21 -0.23 27.00
CA PRO A 84 -2.08 0.92 26.75
C PRO A 84 -1.30 2.23 26.57
N TRP A 85 -1.61 3.03 25.54
CA TRP A 85 -0.99 4.33 25.27
C TRP A 85 -2.03 5.42 24.96
N GLY A 86 -1.61 6.69 25.04
CA GLY A 86 -2.46 7.88 25.13
C GLY A 86 -3.48 8.11 23.99
N ASP A 87 -4.42 9.02 24.24
CA ASP A 87 -5.64 9.18 23.44
C ASP A 87 -5.49 9.98 22.13
N GLU A 88 -4.29 10.50 21.82
CA GLU A 88 -4.07 11.36 20.65
C GLU A 88 -3.92 10.54 19.36
N LYS A 89 -4.98 10.54 18.53
CA LYS A 89 -5.03 9.84 17.24
C LYS A 89 -4.79 10.78 16.06
N ASN A 90 -3.75 10.51 15.26
CA ASN A 90 -3.64 11.06 13.92
C ASN A 90 -4.57 10.25 12.99
N PRO A 91 -5.51 10.87 12.24
CA PRO A 91 -6.51 10.14 11.44
C PRO A 91 -5.93 9.35 10.26
N TYR A 92 -4.65 9.56 9.94
CA TYR A 92 -3.96 8.87 8.85
C TYR A 92 -2.98 7.78 9.33
N THR A 93 -2.80 7.60 10.64
CA THR A 93 -1.93 6.58 11.24
C THR A 93 -2.67 5.78 12.31
N GLY A 94 -2.12 4.64 12.74
CA GLY A 94 -2.80 3.69 13.63
C GLY A 94 -3.90 2.86 12.95
N GLY A 95 -4.65 2.09 13.77
CA GLY A 95 -5.73 1.19 13.34
C GLY A 95 -7.09 1.88 13.16
N SER A 96 -8.06 1.18 12.57
CA SER A 96 -9.39 1.73 12.24
C SER A 96 -10.25 2.09 13.46
N GLY A 97 -9.93 1.56 14.64
CA GLY A 97 -10.67 1.79 15.89
C GLY A 97 -11.86 0.87 16.11
N VAL A 98 -12.25 0.03 15.14
CA VAL A 98 -13.45 -0.84 15.26
C VAL A 98 -13.37 -1.83 16.42
N LEU A 99 -12.17 -2.29 16.78
CA LEU A 99 -11.94 -3.18 17.92
C LEU A 99 -11.90 -2.40 19.25
N THR A 100 -11.24 -1.24 19.29
CA THR A 100 -11.16 -0.40 20.50
C THR A 100 -12.51 0.15 20.91
N ASP A 101 -13.36 0.45 19.92
CA ASP A 101 -14.68 1.03 20.11
C ASP A 101 -15.76 -0.05 20.32
N GLY A 102 -15.38 -1.33 20.30
CA GLY A 102 -16.27 -2.47 20.50
C GLY A 102 -17.31 -2.66 19.39
N LEU A 103 -17.07 -2.11 18.20
CA LEU A 103 -17.98 -2.18 17.04
C LEU A 103 -17.93 -3.56 16.35
N LEU A 104 -16.77 -4.23 16.42
CA LEU A 104 -16.54 -5.59 15.96
C LEU A 104 -15.72 -6.35 17.01
N SER A 105 -15.97 -7.65 17.13
CA SER A 105 -15.11 -8.54 17.89
C SER A 105 -13.90 -9.01 17.07
N VAL A 106 -12.83 -9.44 17.75
CA VAL A 106 -11.65 -10.04 17.10
C VAL A 106 -12.05 -11.23 16.23
N THR A 107 -12.99 -12.05 16.68
CA THR A 107 -13.46 -13.23 15.92
C THR A 107 -14.17 -12.83 14.62
N GLU A 108 -15.04 -11.82 14.67
CA GLU A 108 -15.72 -11.30 13.46
C GLU A 108 -14.70 -10.75 12.47
N LEU A 109 -13.80 -9.87 12.94
CA LEU A 109 -12.81 -9.23 12.09
C LEU A 109 -11.86 -10.25 11.45
N MET A 110 -11.41 -11.26 12.20
CA MET A 110 -10.62 -12.38 11.67
C MET A 110 -11.39 -13.23 10.65
N GLY A 111 -12.72 -13.38 10.80
CA GLY A 111 -13.56 -13.98 9.77
C GLY A 111 -13.52 -13.20 8.45
N GLY A 112 -13.55 -11.86 8.53
CA GLY A 112 -13.38 -10.97 7.37
C GLY A 112 -11.98 -11.12 6.73
N VAL A 113 -10.92 -11.16 7.54
CA VAL A 113 -9.55 -11.43 7.07
C VAL A 113 -9.50 -12.74 6.30
N PHE A 114 -10.02 -13.83 6.88
CA PHE A 114 -10.02 -15.15 6.23
C PHE A 114 -10.78 -15.14 4.91
N ALA A 115 -11.96 -14.52 4.85
CA ALA A 115 -12.74 -14.43 3.62
C ALA A 115 -11.99 -13.67 2.52
N CYS A 116 -11.35 -12.56 2.84
CA CYS A 116 -10.57 -11.76 1.89
C CYS A 116 -9.35 -12.53 1.36
N TYR A 117 -8.60 -13.18 2.26
CA TYR A 117 -7.44 -13.99 1.87
C TYR A 117 -7.83 -15.23 1.07
N ALA A 118 -8.92 -15.92 1.44
CA ALA A 118 -9.43 -17.07 0.70
C ALA A 118 -9.83 -16.69 -0.74
N PHE A 119 -10.54 -15.57 -0.92
CA PHE A 119 -10.88 -15.06 -2.25
C PHE A 119 -9.63 -14.75 -3.08
N THR A 120 -8.64 -14.10 -2.46
CA THR A 120 -7.36 -13.77 -3.11
C THR A 120 -6.62 -15.02 -3.55
N ILE A 121 -6.48 -16.00 -2.65
CA ILE A 121 -5.76 -17.26 -2.91
C ILE A 121 -6.46 -18.07 -3.99
N ALA A 122 -7.80 -18.16 -3.97
CA ALA A 122 -8.55 -18.86 -5.01
C ALA A 122 -8.34 -18.21 -6.39
N THR A 123 -8.41 -16.88 -6.46
CA THR A 123 -8.17 -16.14 -7.72
C THR A 123 -6.71 -16.28 -8.19
N TRP A 124 -5.75 -16.24 -7.26
CA TRP A 124 -4.34 -16.44 -7.55
C TRP A 124 -4.04 -17.84 -8.09
N ILE A 125 -4.61 -18.89 -7.51
CA ILE A 125 -4.48 -20.28 -8.00
C ILE A 125 -5.07 -20.41 -9.41
N TYR A 126 -6.26 -19.86 -9.63
CA TYR A 126 -6.91 -19.86 -10.94
C TYR A 126 -6.05 -19.15 -12.00
N LEU A 127 -5.61 -17.91 -11.74
CA LEU A 127 -4.77 -17.16 -12.67
C LEU A 127 -3.39 -17.81 -12.86
N GLY A 128 -2.85 -18.46 -11.83
CA GLY A 128 -1.61 -19.22 -11.92
C GLY A 128 -1.73 -20.44 -12.84
N TYR A 129 -2.86 -21.13 -12.82
CA TYR A 129 -3.17 -22.20 -13.76
C TYR A 129 -3.32 -21.68 -15.20
N GLU A 130 -4.07 -20.60 -15.38
CA GLU A 130 -4.38 -20.03 -16.71
C GLU A 130 -3.18 -19.33 -17.38
N LYS A 131 -2.36 -18.61 -16.61
CA LYS A 131 -1.30 -17.72 -17.13
C LYS A 131 0.11 -18.27 -16.88
N GLY A 132 0.25 -19.32 -16.08
CA GLY A 132 1.51 -20.04 -15.87
C GLY A 132 2.36 -19.57 -14.68
N PHE A 133 3.53 -20.19 -14.56
CA PHE A 133 4.38 -20.13 -13.36
C PHE A 133 4.77 -18.72 -12.87
N PRO A 134 5.06 -17.72 -13.73
CA PRO A 134 5.41 -16.38 -13.23
C PRO A 134 4.31 -15.72 -12.38
N VAL A 135 3.03 -15.97 -12.69
CA VAL A 135 1.91 -15.51 -11.85
C VAL A 135 1.89 -16.19 -10.49
N VAL A 136 2.21 -17.50 -10.47
CA VAL A 136 2.37 -18.25 -9.21
C VAL A 136 3.50 -17.63 -8.38
N ALA A 137 4.67 -17.43 -8.96
CA ALA A 137 5.84 -16.90 -8.26
C ALA A 137 5.62 -15.48 -7.73
N ILE A 138 5.15 -14.55 -8.57
CA ILE A 138 4.94 -13.14 -8.18
C ILE A 138 3.79 -13.02 -7.18
N GLY A 139 2.69 -13.74 -7.39
CA GLY A 139 1.56 -13.74 -6.45
C GLY A 139 1.91 -14.35 -5.10
N ALA A 140 2.76 -15.40 -5.06
CA ALA A 140 3.28 -15.93 -3.81
C ALA A 140 4.11 -14.88 -3.06
N ILE A 141 4.97 -14.12 -3.75
CA ILE A 141 5.73 -13.03 -3.12
C ILE A 141 4.78 -12.01 -2.49
N GLY A 142 3.73 -11.59 -3.19
CA GLY A 142 2.74 -10.65 -2.69
C GLY A 142 2.01 -11.15 -1.43
N ILE A 143 1.40 -12.34 -1.52
CA ILE A 143 0.61 -12.93 -0.43
C ILE A 143 1.49 -13.27 0.78
N LEU A 144 2.69 -13.83 0.55
CA LEU A 144 3.59 -14.13 1.67
C LEU A 144 4.14 -12.85 2.29
N SER A 145 4.42 -11.82 1.49
CA SER A 145 4.83 -10.51 2.01
C SER A 145 3.76 -9.89 2.87
N SER A 146 2.48 -9.94 2.47
CA SER A 146 1.38 -9.37 3.26
C SER A 146 1.25 -10.01 4.64
N ILE A 147 1.45 -11.33 4.72
CA ILE A 147 1.42 -12.07 6.00
C ILE A 147 2.67 -11.75 6.82
N PHE A 148 3.85 -11.93 6.23
CA PHE A 148 5.12 -11.81 6.96
C PHE A 148 5.55 -10.37 7.25
N TYR A 149 4.82 -9.38 6.76
CA TYR A 149 4.98 -7.96 7.10
C TYR A 149 4.91 -7.77 8.62
N THR A 150 3.82 -8.22 9.22
CA THR A 150 3.46 -8.03 10.64
C THR A 150 3.33 -9.34 11.43
N VAL A 151 3.18 -10.51 10.79
CA VAL A 151 2.99 -11.82 11.47
C VAL A 151 4.31 -12.58 11.73
N PRO A 152 4.51 -13.21 12.91
CA PRO A 152 5.62 -14.13 13.19
C PRO A 152 5.71 -15.31 12.20
N PRO A 153 6.91 -15.87 11.97
CA PRO A 153 8.18 -15.54 12.63
C PRO A 153 8.92 -14.35 12.00
N VAL A 154 8.58 -13.96 10.77
CA VAL A 154 9.41 -13.07 9.94
C VAL A 154 9.26 -11.59 10.26
N ARG A 155 8.05 -11.09 10.59
CA ARG A 155 7.73 -9.69 10.95
C ARG A 155 8.72 -8.67 10.41
N PHE A 156 8.85 -8.54 9.10
CA PHE A 156 9.94 -7.76 8.54
C PHE A 156 9.74 -6.24 8.70
N ALA A 157 8.49 -5.79 8.91
CA ALA A 157 8.21 -4.40 9.32
C ALA A 157 8.84 -4.04 10.68
N TYR A 158 8.94 -5.02 11.59
CA TYR A 158 9.57 -4.85 12.91
C TYR A 158 11.10 -4.87 12.83
N ARG A 159 11.66 -5.24 11.68
CA ARG A 159 13.10 -5.47 11.48
C ARG A 159 13.79 -4.43 10.61
N GLY A 160 13.07 -3.38 10.19
CA GLY A 160 13.61 -2.31 9.34
C GLY A 160 13.62 -2.64 7.84
N PHE A 161 12.80 -3.61 7.42
CA PHE A 161 12.61 -3.95 6.01
C PHE A 161 11.18 -3.65 5.53
N GLY A 162 10.34 -3.02 6.36
CA GLY A 162 8.93 -2.77 6.06
C GLY A 162 8.77 -1.84 4.86
N GLU A 163 9.49 -0.72 4.87
CA GLU A 163 9.47 0.32 3.85
C GLU A 163 9.93 -0.21 2.49
N LEU A 164 11.01 -0.99 2.49
CA LEU A 164 11.48 -1.67 1.27
C LEU A 164 10.47 -2.73 0.80
N GLY A 165 9.88 -3.48 1.72
CA GLY A 165 8.84 -4.45 1.41
C GLY A 165 7.63 -3.81 0.74
N LEU A 166 7.16 -2.67 1.26
CA LEU A 166 6.03 -1.95 0.65
C LEU A 166 6.38 -1.33 -0.70
N LEU A 167 7.61 -0.79 -0.86
CA LEU A 167 8.09 -0.33 -2.17
C LEU A 167 8.04 -1.47 -3.20
N LEU A 168 8.59 -2.63 -2.86
CA LEU A 168 8.64 -3.78 -3.75
C LEU A 168 7.25 -4.33 -4.06
N ASN A 169 6.37 -4.40 -3.05
CA ASN A 169 5.03 -4.94 -3.21
C ASN A 169 4.14 -4.01 -4.05
N PHE A 170 4.04 -2.73 -3.68
CA PHE A 170 3.17 -1.78 -4.37
C PHE A 170 3.76 -1.25 -5.70
N GLY A 171 5.05 -1.47 -5.93
CA GLY A 171 5.70 -1.25 -7.22
C GLY A 171 5.82 -2.54 -8.02
N PRO A 172 7.03 -3.15 -8.13
CA PRO A 172 7.30 -4.28 -9.00
C PRO A 172 6.34 -5.46 -8.88
N VAL A 173 5.98 -5.91 -7.67
CA VAL A 173 5.13 -7.12 -7.52
C VAL A 173 3.75 -6.88 -8.12
N LEU A 174 3.06 -5.82 -7.73
CA LEU A 174 1.72 -5.53 -8.25
C LEU A 174 1.75 -5.15 -9.73
N VAL A 175 2.69 -4.32 -10.18
CA VAL A 175 2.76 -3.90 -11.59
C VAL A 175 3.16 -5.07 -12.48
N LEU A 176 4.26 -5.79 -12.19
CA LEU A 176 4.73 -6.88 -13.04
C LEU A 176 3.81 -8.09 -13.00
N GLY A 177 3.23 -8.43 -11.84
CA GLY A 177 2.25 -9.51 -11.74
C GLY A 177 1.03 -9.23 -12.60
N SER A 178 0.47 -8.02 -12.49
CA SER A 178 -0.69 -7.59 -13.29
C SER A 178 -0.34 -7.46 -14.78
N TYR A 179 0.85 -6.95 -15.10
CA TYR A 179 1.33 -6.80 -16.47
C TYR A 179 1.49 -8.17 -17.12
N TYR A 180 2.09 -9.14 -16.42
CA TYR A 180 2.27 -10.49 -16.93
C TYR A 180 0.92 -11.19 -17.17
N VAL A 181 -0.07 -10.99 -16.28
CA VAL A 181 -1.43 -11.54 -16.48
C VAL A 181 -2.08 -11.02 -17.78
N GLN A 182 -1.79 -9.77 -18.16
CA GLN A 182 -2.26 -9.17 -19.40
C GLN A 182 -1.42 -9.59 -20.62
N ARG A 183 -0.10 -9.41 -20.54
CA ARG A 183 0.83 -9.49 -21.68
C ARG A 183 1.41 -10.89 -21.91
N GLY A 184 1.54 -11.70 -20.87
CA GLY A 184 2.21 -13.00 -20.89
C GLY A 184 3.75 -12.93 -20.93
N THR A 185 4.34 -11.73 -20.85
CA THR A 185 5.80 -11.51 -20.82
C THR A 185 6.16 -10.51 -19.71
N LEU A 186 7.45 -10.47 -19.36
CA LEU A 186 8.01 -9.42 -18.51
C LEU A 186 8.89 -8.50 -19.36
N ASP A 187 8.65 -7.21 -19.20
CA ASP A 187 9.34 -6.17 -19.96
C ASP A 187 10.07 -5.22 -19.00
N LEU A 188 11.16 -4.61 -19.48
CA LEU A 188 11.97 -3.69 -18.66
C LEU A 188 11.21 -2.40 -18.32
N GLU A 189 10.39 -1.87 -19.25
CA GLU A 189 9.63 -0.63 -19.03
C GLU A 189 8.68 -0.73 -17.83
N PRO A 190 7.76 -1.71 -17.73
CA PRO A 190 6.93 -1.91 -16.54
C PRO A 190 7.74 -2.04 -15.24
N LEU A 191 8.91 -2.69 -15.27
CA LEU A 191 9.77 -2.81 -14.08
C LEU A 191 10.26 -1.43 -13.63
N ILE A 192 10.81 -0.62 -14.52
CA ILE A 192 11.32 0.72 -14.18
C ILE A 192 10.17 1.64 -13.76
N VAL A 193 9.07 1.65 -14.51
CA VAL A 193 7.91 2.51 -14.24
C VAL A 193 7.22 2.11 -12.94
N SER A 194 7.24 0.83 -12.56
CA SER A 194 6.70 0.35 -11.27
C SER A 194 7.42 0.93 -10.05
N LEU A 195 8.66 1.38 -10.21
CA LEU A 195 9.38 2.02 -9.10
C LEU A 195 8.77 3.38 -8.74
N VAL A 196 8.03 4.04 -9.65
CA VAL A 196 7.32 5.30 -9.35
C VAL A 196 6.27 5.08 -8.24
N PRO A 197 5.22 4.24 -8.41
CA PRO A 197 4.29 3.95 -7.32
C PRO A 197 4.97 3.27 -6.12
N GLY A 198 6.03 2.48 -6.33
CA GLY A 198 6.82 1.89 -5.25
C GLY A 198 7.48 2.94 -4.33
N PHE A 199 8.18 3.93 -4.87
CA PHE A 199 8.81 5.00 -4.09
C PHE A 199 7.80 5.99 -3.50
N LEU A 200 6.64 6.16 -4.14
CA LEU A 200 5.53 6.91 -3.54
C LEU A 200 4.95 6.16 -2.34
N MET A 201 4.84 4.83 -2.42
CA MET A 201 4.43 4.00 -1.27
C MET A 201 5.47 4.03 -0.15
N TRP A 202 6.76 3.95 -0.48
CA TRP A 202 7.86 4.16 0.47
C TRP A 202 7.67 5.48 1.23
N SER A 203 7.43 6.57 0.50
CA SER A 203 7.23 7.89 1.11
C SER A 203 5.97 7.91 1.97
N MET A 204 4.89 7.27 1.51
CA MET A 204 3.63 7.18 2.24
C MET A 204 3.76 6.41 3.57
N ILE A 205 4.47 5.29 3.60
CA ILE A 205 4.67 4.57 4.87
C ILE A 205 5.61 5.34 5.79
N VAL A 206 6.72 5.89 5.29
CA VAL A 206 7.68 6.65 6.10
C VAL A 206 7.01 7.83 6.81
N ILE A 207 6.16 8.60 6.12
CA ILE A 207 5.47 9.73 6.77
C ILE A 207 4.45 9.29 7.81
N ASN A 208 3.91 8.07 7.70
CA ASN A 208 3.02 7.50 8.72
C ASN A 208 3.80 7.00 9.95
N GLU A 209 5.07 6.61 9.79
CA GLU A 209 5.91 6.12 10.89
C GLU A 209 6.55 7.25 11.73
N ILE A 210 6.67 8.46 11.19
CA ILE A 210 7.20 9.64 11.91
C ILE A 210 6.38 10.01 13.17
N PRO A 211 5.04 10.16 13.10
CA PRO A 211 4.25 10.43 14.29
C PRO A 211 4.27 9.24 15.27
N ASP A 212 4.34 8.02 14.75
CA ASP A 212 4.29 6.78 15.53
C ASP A 212 5.66 6.38 16.13
N TYR A 213 6.72 7.18 15.93
CA TYR A 213 8.10 6.91 16.36
C TYR A 213 8.25 6.41 17.81
N ASP A 214 7.59 7.05 18.77
CA ASP A 214 7.72 6.66 20.19
C ASP A 214 6.97 5.35 20.49
N GLU A 215 5.84 5.11 19.83
CA GLU A 215 5.00 3.91 19.97
C GLU A 215 5.66 2.70 19.30
N ASP A 216 6.18 2.87 18.08
CA ASP A 216 6.90 1.85 17.32
C ASP A 216 8.15 1.38 18.08
N ARG A 217 8.91 2.31 18.70
CA ARG A 217 10.08 1.93 19.52
C ARG A 217 9.71 1.14 20.78
N ARG A 218 8.63 1.53 21.46
CA ARG A 218 8.18 0.86 22.70
C ARG A 218 7.62 -0.54 22.43
N SER A 219 6.91 -0.71 21.32
CA SER A 219 6.39 -2.01 20.87
C SER A 219 7.46 -2.91 20.24
N GLY A 220 8.67 -2.39 19.98
CA GLY A 220 9.76 -3.12 19.33
C GLY A 220 9.60 -3.23 17.81
N LYS A 221 8.67 -2.48 17.21
CA LYS A 221 8.56 -2.30 15.76
C LYS A 221 9.66 -1.35 15.28
N MET A 222 10.87 -1.89 15.17
CA MET A 222 12.04 -1.14 14.78
C MET A 222 12.09 -0.96 13.25
N ASN A 223 11.19 -0.14 12.69
CA ASN A 223 11.28 0.39 11.32
C ASN A 223 12.44 1.42 11.20
N LEU A 224 12.71 1.94 10.00
CA LEU A 224 13.83 2.86 9.76
C LEU A 224 13.66 4.16 10.56
N VAL A 225 12.43 4.68 10.67
CA VAL A 225 12.16 5.89 11.45
C VAL A 225 12.41 5.65 12.94
N ALA A 226 11.88 4.56 13.51
CA ALA A 226 12.12 4.13 14.88
C ALA A 226 13.60 3.87 15.15
N ARG A 227 14.36 3.33 14.18
CA ARG A 227 15.81 3.05 14.32
C ARG A 227 16.66 4.32 14.29
N PHE A 228 16.41 5.21 13.33
CA PHE A 228 17.32 6.30 12.98
C PHE A 228 16.79 7.69 13.33
N GLY A 229 15.57 7.79 13.88
CA GLY A 229 14.96 9.03 14.34
C GLY A 229 14.05 9.70 13.32
N ARG A 230 13.14 10.54 13.82
CA ARG A 230 12.18 11.31 13.02
C ARG A 230 12.82 12.15 11.91
N ARG A 231 13.98 12.78 12.19
CA ARG A 231 14.73 13.56 11.20
C ARG A 231 15.18 12.71 10.02
N THR A 232 15.63 11.48 10.28
CA THR A 232 15.95 10.52 9.21
C THR A 232 14.69 10.14 8.44
N GLY A 233 13.55 9.97 9.11
CA GLY A 233 12.25 9.79 8.44
C GLY A 233 11.93 10.89 7.42
N VAL A 234 12.15 12.17 7.78
CA VAL A 234 11.98 13.29 6.83
C VAL A 234 12.90 13.16 5.61
N LEU A 235 14.17 12.76 5.81
CA LEU A 235 15.11 12.55 4.71
C LEU A 235 14.73 11.36 3.83
N LEU A 236 14.27 10.26 4.42
CA LEU A 236 13.82 9.07 3.69
C LEU A 236 12.56 9.36 2.86
N TYR A 237 11.66 10.17 3.40
CA TYR A 237 10.47 10.66 2.70
C TYR A 237 10.86 11.49 1.47
N GLU A 238 11.76 12.47 1.65
CA GLU A 238 12.23 13.33 0.55
C GLU A 238 13.00 12.55 -0.51
N ALA A 239 13.85 11.61 -0.09
CA ALA A 239 14.57 10.73 -1.00
C ALA A 239 13.62 9.85 -1.82
N GLY A 240 12.55 9.33 -1.21
CA GLY A 240 11.52 8.57 -1.91
C GLY A 240 10.83 9.39 -2.98
N LEU A 241 10.38 10.62 -2.67
CA LEU A 241 9.80 11.53 -3.66
C LEU A 241 10.78 11.87 -4.78
N PHE A 242 12.02 12.18 -4.44
CA PHE A 242 13.07 12.48 -5.42
C PHE A 242 13.29 11.29 -6.37
N CYS A 243 13.39 10.07 -5.84
CA CYS A 243 13.50 8.86 -6.65
C CYS A 243 12.27 8.64 -7.54
N ALA A 244 11.05 8.81 -7.01
CA ALA A 244 9.82 8.62 -7.79
C ALA A 244 9.76 9.57 -9.01
N PHE A 245 9.96 10.88 -8.80
CA PHE A 245 9.95 11.85 -9.88
C PHE A 245 11.19 11.77 -10.78
N GLY A 246 12.35 11.44 -10.22
CA GLY A 246 13.58 11.21 -10.96
C GLY A 246 13.47 10.02 -11.91
N ILE A 247 12.87 8.92 -11.47
CA ILE A 247 12.59 7.74 -12.30
C ILE A 247 11.56 8.07 -13.37
N LEU A 248 10.49 8.81 -13.02
CA LEU A 248 9.50 9.25 -13.99
C LEU A 248 10.15 10.04 -15.14
N VAL A 249 10.91 11.09 -14.82
CA VAL A 249 11.62 11.89 -15.82
C VAL A 249 12.67 11.07 -16.56
N GLY A 250 13.48 10.30 -15.83
CA GLY A 250 14.55 9.47 -16.39
C GLY A 250 14.01 8.44 -17.38
N SER A 251 12.88 7.79 -17.07
CA SER A 251 12.25 6.81 -17.97
C SER A 251 11.93 7.39 -19.35
N VAL A 252 11.53 8.65 -19.42
CA VAL A 252 11.25 9.33 -20.69
C VAL A 252 12.54 9.77 -21.37
N LEU A 253 13.48 10.36 -20.61
CA LEU A 253 14.76 10.83 -21.15
C LEU A 253 15.59 9.71 -21.77
N PHE A 254 15.54 8.51 -21.19
CA PHE A 254 16.22 7.32 -21.71
C PHE A 254 15.39 6.52 -22.73
N GLY A 255 14.22 7.03 -23.14
CA GLY A 255 13.37 6.40 -24.16
C GLY A 255 12.66 5.12 -23.71
N LEU A 256 12.57 4.85 -22.41
CA LEU A 256 11.89 3.67 -21.86
C LEU A 256 10.37 3.86 -21.78
N ALA A 257 9.91 5.06 -21.43
CA ALA A 257 8.49 5.40 -21.31
C ALA A 257 8.10 6.54 -22.27
N PRO A 258 6.83 6.61 -22.72
CA PRO A 258 6.41 7.60 -23.71
C PRO A 258 6.24 8.99 -23.08
N LEU A 259 6.47 10.06 -23.85
CA LEU A 259 6.43 11.45 -23.37
C LEU A 259 5.18 11.83 -22.53
N PRO A 260 3.95 11.39 -22.88
CA PRO A 260 2.76 11.77 -22.10
C PRO A 260 2.76 11.30 -20.65
N VAL A 261 3.60 10.34 -20.23
CA VAL A 261 3.70 9.94 -18.82
C VAL A 261 4.21 11.08 -17.91
N LEU A 262 4.87 12.10 -18.48
CA LEU A 262 5.29 13.29 -17.74
C LEU A 262 4.12 14.11 -17.18
N LEU A 263 2.87 13.82 -17.57
CA LEU A 263 1.69 14.33 -16.86
C LEU A 263 1.74 14.01 -15.35
N GLY A 264 2.45 12.96 -14.94
CA GLY A 264 2.78 12.65 -13.55
C GLY A 264 3.40 13.81 -12.75
N LEU A 265 4.09 14.73 -13.43
CA LEU A 265 4.68 15.92 -12.81
C LEU A 265 3.64 16.94 -12.33
N ALA A 266 2.36 16.79 -12.70
CA ALA A 266 1.27 17.56 -12.11
C ALA A 266 1.16 17.38 -10.59
N ALA A 267 1.72 16.30 -10.03
CA ALA A 267 1.80 16.07 -8.60
C ALA A 267 2.98 16.80 -7.89
N LEU A 268 3.86 17.51 -8.62
CA LEU A 268 4.99 18.22 -8.01
C LEU A 268 4.55 19.32 -7.03
N PRO A 269 3.59 20.22 -7.35
CA PRO A 269 3.15 21.23 -6.39
C PRO A 269 2.65 20.65 -5.05
N PRO A 270 1.73 19.65 -5.02
CA PRO A 270 1.32 19.06 -3.76
C PRO A 270 2.46 18.26 -3.07
N ALA A 271 3.43 17.71 -3.82
CA ALA A 271 4.58 17.03 -3.23
C ALA A 271 5.51 18.02 -2.49
N LEU A 272 5.85 19.15 -3.12
CA LEU A 272 6.64 20.21 -2.48
C LEU A 272 5.91 20.81 -1.27
N HIS A 273 4.58 20.94 -1.36
CA HIS A 273 3.76 21.37 -0.24
C HIS A 273 3.80 20.35 0.92
N SER A 274 3.71 19.05 0.62
CA SER A 274 3.80 17.99 1.63
C SER A 274 5.16 17.98 2.33
N VAL A 275 6.27 18.14 1.58
CA VAL A 275 7.63 18.27 2.15
C VAL A 275 7.71 19.47 3.09
N LYS A 276 7.19 20.64 2.68
CA LYS A 276 7.19 21.84 3.52
C LYS A 276 6.43 21.60 4.83
N LEU A 277 5.19 21.11 4.73
CA LEU A 277 4.37 20.79 5.90
C LEU A 277 5.07 19.81 6.84
N LEU A 278 5.64 18.73 6.28
CA LEU A 278 6.36 17.73 7.05
C LEU A 278 7.55 18.35 7.81
N ARG A 279 8.39 19.14 7.15
CA ARG A 279 9.53 19.82 7.81
C ARG A 279 9.09 20.73 8.94
N ASP A 280 7.96 21.41 8.77
CA ASP A 280 7.44 22.35 9.77
C ASP A 280 6.76 21.63 10.96
N SER A 281 6.30 20.39 10.79
CA SER A 281 5.46 19.70 11.78
C SER A 281 5.91 18.32 12.25
N TYR A 282 7.03 17.75 11.78
CA TYR A 282 7.44 16.36 12.05
C TYR A 282 7.63 15.98 13.54
N LEU A 283 7.63 16.95 14.45
CA LEU A 283 7.70 16.73 15.91
C LEU A 283 6.32 16.67 16.59
N ASP A 284 5.25 17.04 15.88
CA ASP A 284 3.89 17.16 16.40
C ASP A 284 2.93 16.25 15.63
N ARG A 285 2.48 15.17 16.28
CA ARG A 285 1.67 14.10 15.67
C ARG A 285 0.42 14.63 14.96
N LEU A 286 -0.25 15.61 15.54
CA LEU A 286 -1.52 16.14 15.02
C LEU A 286 -1.28 17.11 13.87
N LYS A 287 -0.25 17.97 13.98
CA LYS A 287 0.11 18.91 12.90
C LYS A 287 0.67 18.24 11.65
N MET A 288 1.00 16.95 11.70
CA MET A 288 1.41 16.17 10.53
C MET A 288 0.25 15.75 9.63
N ALA A 289 -0.99 15.70 10.12
CA ALA A 289 -2.13 15.20 9.36
C ALA A 289 -2.32 15.84 7.95
N PRO A 290 -2.12 17.17 7.77
CA PRO A 290 -2.13 17.78 6.44
C PRO A 290 -1.04 17.25 5.50
N ALA A 291 0.15 16.93 6.02
CA ALA A 291 1.24 16.35 5.25
C ALA A 291 0.93 14.90 4.83
N ASN A 292 0.35 14.09 5.72
CA ASN A 292 -0.16 12.74 5.39
C ASN A 292 -1.22 12.80 4.28
N LEU A 293 -2.17 13.73 4.36
CA LEU A 293 -3.17 13.91 3.30
C LEU A 293 -2.53 14.34 1.98
N ALA A 294 -1.53 15.21 2.01
CA ALA A 294 -0.86 15.68 0.82
C ALA A 294 -0.12 14.55 0.08
N ILE A 295 0.55 13.61 0.77
CA ILE A 295 1.16 12.45 0.09
C ILE A 295 0.11 11.52 -0.54
N ILE A 296 -1.07 11.36 0.08
CA ILE A 296 -2.18 10.60 -0.52
C ILE A 296 -2.58 11.25 -1.86
N LYS A 297 -2.74 12.57 -1.87
CA LYS A 297 -3.05 13.31 -3.11
C LYS A 297 -1.94 13.16 -4.15
N VAL A 298 -0.66 13.23 -3.75
CA VAL A 298 0.48 13.04 -4.67
C VAL A 298 0.44 11.65 -5.30
N TYR A 299 0.21 10.60 -4.51
CA TYR A 299 0.08 9.23 -5.02
C TYR A 299 -1.05 9.11 -6.05
N LEU A 300 -2.25 9.61 -5.69
CA LEU A 300 -3.42 9.55 -6.56
C LEU A 300 -3.23 10.34 -7.86
N ILE A 301 -2.78 11.59 -7.77
CA ILE A 301 -2.55 12.45 -8.94
C ILE A 301 -1.50 11.80 -9.84
N THR A 302 -0.36 11.37 -9.29
CA THR A 302 0.70 10.73 -10.07
C THR A 302 0.20 9.46 -10.74
N GLY A 303 -0.48 8.57 -10.00
CA GLY A 303 -1.02 7.32 -10.55
C GLY A 303 -2.01 7.55 -11.70
N VAL A 304 -3.00 8.41 -11.49
CA VAL A 304 -4.04 8.71 -12.50
C VAL A 304 -3.42 9.35 -13.74
N THR A 305 -2.51 10.32 -13.58
CA THR A 305 -1.89 11.00 -14.71
C THR A 305 -0.89 10.12 -15.45
N LEU A 306 -0.21 9.20 -14.76
CA LEU A 306 0.67 8.20 -15.37
C LEU A 306 -0.13 7.20 -16.24
N ILE A 307 -1.23 6.65 -15.71
CA ILE A 307 -2.18 5.83 -16.47
C ILE A 307 -2.70 6.62 -17.68
N THR A 308 -3.13 7.86 -17.46
CA THR A 308 -3.63 8.74 -18.53
C THR A 308 -2.57 8.96 -19.61
N GLY A 309 -1.31 9.16 -19.24
CA GLY A 309 -0.20 9.29 -20.19
C GLY A 309 -0.03 8.06 -21.08
N TYR A 310 -0.10 6.86 -20.50
CA TYR A 310 -0.08 5.62 -21.28
C TYR A 310 -1.29 5.50 -22.21
N LEU A 311 -2.50 5.85 -21.73
CA LEU A 311 -3.69 5.83 -22.57
C LEU A 311 -3.57 6.81 -23.75
N ILE A 312 -3.10 8.04 -23.51
CA ILE A 312 -2.85 9.03 -24.58
C ILE A 312 -1.88 8.45 -25.60
N HIS A 313 -0.73 7.91 -25.16
CA HIS A 313 0.25 7.30 -26.06
C HIS A 313 -0.35 6.18 -26.91
N GLY A 314 -1.14 5.28 -26.31
CA GLY A 314 -1.78 4.20 -27.06
C GLY A 314 -2.77 4.68 -28.13
N PHE A 315 -3.38 5.86 -27.96
CA PHE A 315 -4.25 6.47 -28.99
C PHE A 315 -3.48 7.28 -30.04
N THR A 316 -2.34 7.88 -29.70
CA THR A 316 -1.63 8.81 -30.59
C THR A 316 -0.46 8.19 -31.35
N GLY A 317 0.06 7.04 -30.91
CA GLY A 317 1.36 6.52 -31.37
C GLY A 317 2.51 7.32 -30.78
#